data_AF-A0A7W1PXC9-F1
#
_entry.id   AF-A0A7W1PXC9-F1
#
_cell.length_a   1.000
_cell.length_b   1.000
_cell.length_c   1.000
_cell.angle_alpha   90.00
_cell.angle_beta   90.00
_cell.angle_gamma   90.00
#
_symmetry.space_group_name_H-M   'P 1'
#
loop_
_entity.id
_entity.type
_entity.pdbx_description
1 polymer ?
#
loop_
_entity_poly.entity_id
_entity_poly.type
_entity_poly.pdbx_seq_one_letter_code
_entity_poly.pdbx_strand_id
1 'polypeptide(L)'
;LRAVLGSRDVENSHATEQPELQIILKKEELSRLGLNTSIVANTIRNGIAGRVASQYREAGNEYDVFVRFLPEHRQSISALQNLMIQTPAGTGVRLSEIAQISEFYAPDIIERIDRERVITVSASTADRSLGEVTADIRSI
;
A
#
# COMPACT_ATOMS: atom_id res chain seq x y z
N LEU A 1 -13.83 -27.53 -4.56
CA LEU A 1 -12.46 -28.05 -4.73
C LEU A 1 -12.03 -29.02 -3.63
N ARG A 2 -12.03 -28.63 -2.33
CA ARG A 2 -11.67 -29.55 -1.22
C ARG A 2 -12.53 -30.81 -1.09
N ALA A 3 -13.75 -30.81 -1.64
CA ALA A 3 -14.66 -31.97 -1.64
C ALA A 3 -14.46 -32.93 -2.83
N VAL A 4 -13.58 -32.61 -3.79
CA VAL A 4 -13.32 -33.45 -4.97
C VAL A 4 -12.23 -34.47 -4.63
N LEU A 5 -12.58 -35.76 -4.71
CA LEU A 5 -11.64 -36.87 -4.55
C LEU A 5 -10.50 -36.75 -5.57
N GLY A 6 -9.25 -36.84 -5.12
CA GLY A 6 -8.05 -36.70 -5.95
C GLY A 6 -7.50 -35.27 -6.07
N SER A 7 -8.14 -34.27 -5.45
CA SER A 7 -7.59 -32.93 -5.29
C SER A 7 -6.78 -32.84 -3.99
N ARG A 8 -5.50 -32.44 -4.08
CA ARG A 8 -4.59 -32.23 -2.95
C ARG A 8 -4.00 -30.82 -2.99
N ASP A 9 -3.56 -30.32 -1.84
CA ASP A 9 -2.87 -29.02 -1.74
C ASP A 9 -3.68 -27.87 -2.36
N VAL A 10 -4.97 -27.79 -1.98
CA VAL A 10 -5.88 -26.74 -2.47
C VAL A 10 -5.53 -25.40 -1.83
N GLU A 11 -4.98 -24.50 -2.63
CA GLU A 11 -4.60 -23.14 -2.25
C GLU A 11 -5.48 -22.12 -2.97
N ASN A 12 -5.65 -20.96 -2.35
CA ASN A 12 -6.43 -19.87 -2.91
C ASN A 12 -5.59 -18.60 -2.88
N SER A 13 -5.49 -17.89 -4.01
CA SER A 13 -4.78 -16.62 -4.15
C SER A 13 -5.55 -15.43 -3.55
N HIS A 14 -6.66 -15.67 -2.86
CA HIS A 14 -7.39 -14.64 -2.13
C HIS A 14 -6.45 -13.96 -1.14
N ALA A 15 -6.00 -12.75 -1.52
CA ALA A 15 -5.10 -11.97 -0.71
C ALA A 15 -5.68 -11.78 0.70
N THR A 16 -4.88 -12.08 1.71
CA THR A 16 -5.21 -11.72 3.08
C THR A 16 -5.21 -10.20 3.16
N GLU A 17 -6.29 -9.63 3.70
CA GLU A 17 -6.36 -8.18 3.87
C GLU A 17 -5.32 -7.75 4.91
N GLN A 18 -4.47 -6.79 4.54
CA GLN A 18 -3.47 -6.20 5.42
C GLN A 18 -3.98 -4.83 5.89
N PRO A 19 -3.71 -4.46 7.16
CA PRO A 19 -4.03 -3.12 7.65
C PRO A 19 -3.09 -2.09 7.00
N GLU A 20 -3.68 -1.07 6.41
CA GLU A 20 -3.01 0.09 5.84
C GLU A 20 -3.52 1.38 6.49
N LEU A 21 -2.65 2.39 6.58
CA LEU A 21 -3.04 3.74 6.99
C LEU A 21 -3.35 4.58 5.76
N GLN A 22 -4.62 4.95 5.60
CA GLN A 22 -5.06 5.84 4.54
C GLN A 22 -5.10 7.28 5.03
N ILE A 23 -4.48 8.19 4.26
CA ILE A 23 -4.49 9.63 4.52
C ILE A 23 -5.40 10.29 3.48
N ILE A 24 -6.58 10.73 3.94
CA ILE A 24 -7.61 11.35 3.11
C ILE A 24 -7.49 12.86 3.25
N LEU A 25 -7.00 13.52 2.21
CA LEU A 25 -6.82 14.97 2.19
C LEU A 25 -8.15 15.71 2.01
N LYS A 26 -8.42 16.70 2.86
CA LYS A 26 -9.62 17.55 2.82
C LYS A 26 -9.39 18.67 1.82
N LYS A 27 -9.93 18.53 0.61
CA LYS A 27 -9.67 19.47 -0.51
C LYS A 27 -10.08 20.90 -0.17
N GLU A 28 -11.19 21.08 0.54
CA GLU A 28 -11.73 22.37 0.93
C GLU A 28 -10.79 23.11 1.90
N GLU A 29 -10.15 22.39 2.82
CA GLU A 29 -9.17 22.95 3.76
C GLU A 29 -7.88 23.34 3.04
N LEU A 30 -7.40 22.44 2.16
CA LEU A 30 -6.21 22.68 1.37
C LEU A 30 -6.36 23.94 0.50
N SER A 31 -7.50 24.07 -0.21
CA SER A 31 -7.77 25.23 -1.06
C SER A 31 -7.79 26.54 -0.28
N ARG A 32 -8.34 26.58 0.94
CA ARG A 32 -8.32 27.79 1.78
C ARG A 32 -6.92 28.21 2.20
N LEU A 33 -6.02 27.25 2.36
CA LEU A 33 -4.62 27.49 2.73
C LEU A 33 -3.69 27.64 1.52
N GLY A 34 -4.23 27.63 0.29
CA GLY A 34 -3.46 27.67 -0.94
C GLY A 34 -2.58 26.42 -1.16
N LEU A 35 -2.88 25.32 -0.47
CA LEU A 35 -2.11 24.08 -0.55
C LEU A 35 -2.52 23.25 -1.76
N ASN A 36 -1.53 22.71 -2.47
CA ASN A 36 -1.74 21.75 -3.53
C ASN A 36 -1.68 20.33 -2.98
N THR A 37 -2.70 19.53 -3.29
CA THR A 37 -2.84 18.12 -2.89
C THR A 37 -1.60 17.28 -3.21
N SER A 38 -1.00 17.47 -4.39
CA SER A 38 0.19 16.74 -4.83
C SER A 38 1.42 17.11 -4.01
N ILE A 39 1.56 18.39 -3.64
CA ILE A 39 2.68 18.85 -2.80
C ILE A 39 2.57 18.25 -1.41
N VAL A 40 1.38 18.27 -0.81
CA VAL A 40 1.14 17.69 0.51
C VAL A 40 1.38 16.18 0.49
N ALA A 41 0.81 15.47 -0.48
CA ALA A 41 1.02 14.02 -0.63
C ALA A 41 2.49 13.64 -0.80
N ASN A 42 3.24 14.39 -1.65
CA ASN A 42 4.67 14.15 -1.83
C ASN A 42 5.48 14.47 -0.58
N THR A 43 5.12 15.52 0.16
CA THR A 43 5.78 15.87 1.43
C THR A 43 5.63 14.75 2.45
N ILE A 44 4.41 14.23 2.60
CA ILE A 44 4.13 13.12 3.51
C ILE A 44 4.86 11.85 3.06
N ARG A 45 4.75 11.48 1.78
CA ARG A 45 5.43 10.30 1.22
C ARG A 45 6.93 10.37 1.45
N ASN A 46 7.56 11.49 1.10
CA ASN A 46 9.00 11.68 1.27
C ASN A 46 9.41 11.72 2.74
N GLY A 47 8.57 12.25 3.62
CA GLY A 47 8.80 12.24 5.06
C GLY A 47 8.78 10.82 5.66
N ILE A 48 7.81 10.00 5.23
CA ILE A 48 7.59 8.65 5.77
C ILE A 48 8.54 7.63 5.11
N ALA A 49 8.50 7.52 3.78
CA ALA A 49 9.29 6.57 3.01
C ALA A 49 10.75 7.00 2.88
N GLY A 50 11.00 8.30 2.96
CA GLY A 50 12.30 8.90 2.67
C GLY A 50 12.52 9.16 1.19
N ARG A 51 13.50 10.00 0.89
CA ARG A 51 13.96 10.27 -0.48
C ARG A 51 15.47 10.42 -0.52
N VAL A 52 16.08 10.02 -1.63
CA VAL A 52 17.45 10.42 -1.96
C VAL A 52 17.44 11.90 -2.31
N ALA A 53 18.07 12.71 -1.48
CA ALA A 53 18.15 14.16 -1.66
C ALA A 53 19.31 14.57 -2.57
N SER A 54 20.41 13.80 -2.52
CA SER A 54 21.61 14.03 -3.33
C SER A 54 22.47 12.76 -3.34
N GLN A 55 23.52 12.77 -4.16
CA GLN A 55 24.56 11.74 -4.17
C GLN A 55 25.88 12.40 -3.79
N TYR A 56 26.59 11.77 -2.86
CA TYR A 56 27.89 12.21 -2.38
C TYR A 56 28.96 11.27 -2.93
N ARG A 57 30.01 11.83 -3.54
CA ARG A 57 31.09 11.05 -4.14
C ARG A 57 32.40 11.31 -3.39
N GLU A 58 33.02 10.24 -2.93
CA GLU A 58 34.31 10.29 -2.22
C GLU A 58 35.17 9.08 -2.59
N ALA A 59 36.45 9.32 -2.92
CA ALA A 59 37.43 8.28 -3.24
C ALA A 59 36.97 7.27 -4.31
N GLY A 60 36.16 7.70 -5.28
CA GLY A 60 35.63 6.85 -6.35
C GLY A 60 34.34 6.09 -5.99
N ASN A 61 33.87 6.17 -4.74
CA ASN A 61 32.60 5.61 -4.29
C ASN A 61 31.49 6.67 -4.35
N GLU A 62 30.27 6.23 -4.60
CA GLU A 62 29.06 7.06 -4.65
C GLU A 62 28.09 6.61 -3.57
N TYR A 63 27.60 7.55 -2.77
CA TYR A 63 26.75 7.33 -1.61
C TYR A 63 25.46 8.16 -1.75
N ASP A 64 24.31 7.52 -1.54
CA ASP A 64 23.04 8.23 -1.51
C ASP A 64 22.86 9.00 -0.19
N VAL A 65 22.62 10.30 -0.29
CA VAL A 65 22.22 11.14 0.83
C VAL A 65 20.71 11.01 1.01
N PHE A 66 20.30 10.16 1.95
CA PHE A 66 18.91 9.83 2.20
C PHE A 66 18.29 10.69 3.31
N VAL A 67 17.16 11.32 3.02
CA VAL A 67 16.44 12.19 3.98
C VAL A 67 15.05 11.61 4.24
N ARG A 68 14.71 11.46 5.52
CA ARG A 68 13.39 11.04 6.01
C ARG A 68 13.12 11.63 7.40
N PHE A 69 11.87 11.61 7.84
CA PHE A 69 11.54 11.96 9.23
C PHE A 69 12.11 10.95 10.22
N LEU A 70 12.38 11.45 11.43
CA LEU A 70 12.79 10.62 12.56
C LEU A 70 11.69 9.60 12.88
N PRO A 71 12.05 8.40 13.39
CA PRO A 71 11.08 7.34 13.68
C PRO A 71 9.90 7.80 14.55
N GLU A 72 10.17 8.60 15.57
CA GLU A 72 9.19 9.18 16.49
C GLU A 72 8.09 10.02 15.82
N HIS A 73 8.36 10.57 14.63
CA HIS A 73 7.39 11.37 13.87
C HIS A 73 6.59 10.56 12.84
N ARG A 74 6.82 9.24 12.74
CA ARG A 74 6.15 8.38 11.73
C ARG A 74 5.69 7.01 12.24
N GLN A 75 5.94 6.69 13.51
CA GLN A 75 5.60 5.39 14.11
C GLN A 75 4.17 5.30 14.69
N SER A 76 3.43 6.41 14.78
CA SER A 76 2.07 6.39 15.31
C SER A 76 1.14 7.33 14.53
N ILE A 77 -0.15 7.01 14.57
CA ILE A 77 -1.20 7.87 13.98
C ILE A 77 -1.14 9.28 14.58
N SER A 78 -0.95 9.39 15.90
CA SER A 78 -0.82 10.68 16.58
C SER A 78 0.39 11.47 16.10
N ALA A 79 1.53 10.81 15.86
CA ALA A 79 2.70 11.46 15.31
C ALA A 79 2.43 12.00 13.89
N LEU A 80 1.76 11.21 13.05
CA LEU A 80 1.37 11.64 11.71
C LEU A 80 0.39 12.83 11.74
N GLN A 81 -0.59 12.80 12.65
CA GLN A 81 -1.54 13.90 12.83
C GLN A 81 -0.87 15.22 13.19
N ASN A 82 0.21 15.17 13.97
CA ASN A 82 0.98 16.32 14.41
C ASN A 82 2.04 16.79 13.41
N LEU A 83 2.18 16.14 12.25
CA LEU A 83 3.13 16.57 11.23
C LEU A 83 2.79 17.99 10.74
N MET A 84 3.79 18.86 10.75
CA MET A 84 3.66 20.23 10.28
C MET A 84 3.92 20.30 8.77
N ILE A 85 2.94 20.80 8.04
CA ILE A 85 3.00 21.08 6.62
C ILE A 85 3.11 22.59 6.44
N GLN A 86 4.14 23.04 5.72
CA GLN A 86 4.33 24.45 5.43
C GLN A 86 3.37 24.90 4.33
N THR A 87 2.64 25.99 4.56
CA THR A 87 1.81 26.64 3.54
C THR A 87 2.65 27.58 2.68
N PRO A 88 2.19 27.95 1.48
CA PRO A 88 2.85 28.98 0.66
C PRO A 88 2.97 30.34 1.36
N ALA A 89 2.12 30.61 2.36
CA ALA A 89 2.17 31.81 3.18
C ALA A 89 3.26 31.77 4.28
N GLY A 90 4.01 30.67 4.39
CA GLY A 90 5.07 30.49 5.39
C GLY A 90 4.57 30.10 6.78
N THR A 91 3.27 29.83 6.93
CA THR A 91 2.70 29.33 8.18
C THR A 91 2.70 27.80 8.17
N GLY A 92 2.97 27.17 9.31
CA GLY A 92 2.81 25.73 9.44
C GLY A 92 1.38 25.35 9.84
N VAL A 93 0.81 24.33 9.18
CA VAL A 93 -0.48 23.71 9.53
C VAL A 93 -0.27 22.24 9.88
N ARG A 94 -0.99 21.72 10.88
CA ARG A 94 -0.92 20.29 11.21
C ARG A 94 -1.68 19.45 10.20
N LEU A 95 -1.17 18.24 9.94
CA LEU A 95 -1.81 17.30 9.03
C LEU A 95 -3.24 16.96 9.46
N SER A 96 -3.53 16.88 10.76
CA SER A 96 -4.89 16.62 11.30
C SER A 96 -5.93 17.68 10.90
N GLU A 97 -5.50 18.90 10.63
CA GLU A 97 -6.40 19.99 10.26
C GLU A 97 -6.82 19.85 8.79
N ILE A 98 -5.90 19.40 7.93
CA ILE A 98 -6.07 19.31 6.48
C ILE A 98 -6.30 17.89 5.95
N ALA A 99 -6.27 16.88 6.80
CA ALA A 99 -6.42 15.47 6.42
C ALA A 99 -7.11 14.65 7.52
N GLN A 100 -7.72 13.54 7.12
CA GLN A 100 -8.20 12.48 8.01
C GLN A 100 -7.30 11.25 7.82
N ILE A 101 -6.89 10.63 8.92
CA ILE A 101 -6.11 9.39 8.91
C ILE A 101 -7.00 8.27 9.42
N SER A 102 -7.17 7.22 8.62
CA SER A 102 -8.01 6.06 8.93
C SER A 102 -7.26 4.76 8.65
N GLU A 103 -7.47 3.78 9.50
CA GLU A 103 -7.05 2.41 9.22
C GLU A 103 -8.01 1.78 8.20
N PHE A 104 -7.46 1.16 7.16
CA PHE A 104 -8.21 0.54 6.09
C PHE A 104 -7.61 -0.84 5.81
N TYR A 105 -8.45 -1.83 5.54
CA TYR A 105 -8.02 -3.18 5.23
C TYR A 105 -8.07 -3.37 3.72
N ALA A 106 -6.90 -3.59 3.12
CA ALA A 106 -6.77 -3.74 1.67
C ALA A 106 -6.12 -5.09 1.34
N PRO A 107 -6.50 -5.73 0.21
CA PRO A 107 -5.80 -6.92 -0.26
C PRO A 107 -4.37 -6.55 -0.67
N ASP A 108 -3.39 -7.30 -0.17
CA ASP A 108 -1.96 -7.10 -0.48
C ASP A 108 -1.67 -7.24 -1.99
N ILE A 109 -2.38 -8.15 -2.67
CA ILE A 109 -2.23 -8.42 -4.11
C ILE A 109 -3.61 -8.45 -4.78
N ILE A 110 -3.74 -7.77 -5.93
CA ILE A 110 -4.91 -7.86 -6.80
C ILE A 110 -4.50 -8.57 -8.09
N GLU A 111 -4.84 -9.85 -8.22
CA GLU A 111 -4.64 -10.62 -9.45
C GLU A 111 -5.69 -10.24 -10.51
N ARG A 112 -5.23 -10.11 -11.76
CA ARG A 112 -6.10 -9.80 -12.90
C ARG A 112 -5.77 -10.67 -14.10
N ILE A 113 -6.81 -11.20 -14.74
CA ILE A 113 -6.75 -11.85 -16.05
C ILE A 113 -7.75 -11.12 -16.95
N ASP A 114 -7.34 -10.77 -18.17
CA ASP A 114 -8.18 -10.01 -19.12
C ASP A 114 -8.81 -8.73 -18.54
N ARG A 115 -8.06 -8.05 -17.65
CA ARG A 115 -8.45 -6.84 -16.88
C ARG A 115 -9.51 -7.06 -15.81
N GLU A 116 -10.06 -8.26 -15.68
CA GLU A 116 -11.01 -8.61 -14.62
C GLU A 116 -10.26 -9.08 -13.38
N ARG A 117 -10.79 -8.74 -12.20
CA ARG A 117 -10.23 -9.23 -10.93
C ARG A 117 -10.60 -10.70 -10.79
N VAL A 118 -9.60 -11.53 -10.55
CA VAL A 118 -9.80 -12.97 -10.38
C VAL A 118 -9.29 -13.43 -9.02
N ILE A 119 -9.82 -14.55 -8.57
CA ILE A 119 -9.31 -15.30 -7.43
C ILE A 119 -8.92 -16.67 -7.98
N THR A 120 -7.63 -16.98 -7.96
CA THR A 120 -7.08 -18.22 -8.48
C THR A 120 -7.16 -19.27 -7.38
N VAL A 121 -7.85 -20.38 -7.66
CA VAL A 121 -7.80 -21.55 -6.78
C VAL A 121 -6.99 -22.63 -7.47
N SER A 122 -5.83 -22.94 -6.90
CA SER A 122 -4.93 -23.98 -7.39
C SER A 122 -5.13 -25.25 -6.58
N ALA A 123 -4.92 -26.39 -7.24
CA ALA A 123 -4.89 -27.68 -6.57
C ALA A 123 -4.00 -28.63 -7.37
N SER A 124 -3.27 -29.48 -6.66
CA SER A 124 -2.53 -30.59 -7.25
C SER A 124 -3.45 -31.81 -7.37
N THR A 125 -3.19 -32.68 -8.35
CA THR A 125 -3.90 -33.97 -8.46
C THR A 125 -3.07 -35.09 -7.83
N ALA A 126 -3.69 -35.90 -6.99
CA ALA A 126 -3.10 -37.11 -6.43
C ALA A 126 -4.03 -38.30 -6.67
N ASP A 127 -3.46 -39.46 -7.01
CA ASP A 127 -4.16 -40.75 -7.14
C ASP A 127 -5.32 -40.81 -8.15
N ARG A 128 -5.50 -39.77 -8.99
CA ARG A 128 -6.48 -39.69 -10.09
C ARG A 128 -5.92 -38.87 -11.26
N SER A 129 -6.45 -39.13 -12.46
CA SER A 129 -6.01 -38.42 -13.67
C SER A 129 -6.49 -36.95 -13.67
N LEU A 130 -5.68 -36.05 -14.24
CA LEU A 130 -6.03 -34.63 -14.35
C LEU A 130 -7.36 -34.42 -15.09
N GLY A 131 -7.63 -35.23 -16.11
CA GLY A 131 -8.86 -35.17 -16.89
C GLY A 131 -10.10 -35.49 -16.07
N GLU A 132 -10.08 -36.56 -15.27
CA GLU A 132 -11.19 -36.95 -14.39
C GLU A 132 -11.43 -35.92 -13.30
N VAL A 133 -10.36 -35.46 -12.63
CA VAL A 133 -10.48 -34.44 -11.58
C VAL A 133 -11.02 -33.12 -12.17
N THR A 134 -10.57 -32.72 -13.36
CA THR A 134 -11.09 -31.51 -14.03
C THR A 134 -12.56 -31.66 -14.44
N ALA A 135 -12.99 -32.85 -14.88
CA ALA A 135 -14.38 -33.13 -15.22
C ALA A 135 -15.28 -33.05 -13.98
N ASP A 136 -14.86 -33.66 -12.87
CA ASP A 136 -15.59 -33.59 -11.60
C ASP A 136 -15.68 -32.14 -11.10
N ILE A 137 -14.58 -31.37 -11.18
CA ILE A 137 -14.55 -29.95 -10.79
C ILE A 137 -15.52 -29.09 -11.62
N ARG A 138 -15.61 -29.32 -12.94
CA ARG A 138 -16.51 -28.58 -13.83
C ARG A 138 -17.98 -28.97 -13.69
N SER A 139 -18.26 -30.13 -13.10
CA SER A 139 -19.62 -30.64 -12.90
C SER A 139 -20.32 -30.10 -11.65
N ILE A 140 -19.58 -29.39 -10.80
CA ILE A 140 -20.03 -28.70 -9.58
C ILE A 140 -20.29 -27.24 -9.90
#